data_AF-A0A9R0VW43-F1
#
_entry.id   AF-A0A9R0VW43-F1
#
_cell.length_a   1.000
_cell.length_b   1.000
_cell.length_c   1.000
_cell.angle_alpha   90.00
_cell.angle_beta   90.00
_cell.angle_gamma   90.00
#
_symmetry.space_group_name_H-M   'P 1'
#
loop_
_entity.id
_entity.type
_entity.pdbx_description
1 polymer ?
#
loop_
_entity_poly.entity_id
_entity_poly.type
_entity_poly.pdbx_seq_one_letter_code
_entity_poly.pdbx_strand_id
1 'polypeptide(L)'
;MQSPESSSSAAPVLLNIGGTKYATTAETLTQREPDSMLAAMFSGRHTLPHHPTTGAVFVDRDGKHFRHILNWLRDGAIPALSESEHHQLLREAEYYQLLGLADYINEKLASKKTENSCEAELTRKDVIKCIQAQKIRFRGLNLSGLDLSKLDLSEVDFSYACIERTNFSCANLHKAKFRLVEAAHSSFEQANLHECELTGANLQDAVLDRANVQSANLQDACLTGCSFIETDVRSAHLQVCKLL
;
A
#
# COMPACT_ATOMS: atom_id res chain seq x y z
N MET A 1 39.16 -5.96 -49.37
CA MET A 1 39.77 -5.98 -48.03
C MET A 1 38.63 -5.89 -47.03
N GLN A 2 38.59 -6.82 -46.09
CA GLN A 2 37.45 -7.14 -45.23
C GLN A 2 37.01 -5.98 -44.32
N SER A 3 35.70 -5.83 -44.20
CA SER A 3 34.99 -5.07 -43.18
C SER A 3 35.31 -5.65 -41.79
N PRO A 4 35.44 -4.82 -40.74
CA PRO A 4 35.72 -5.33 -39.39
C PRO A 4 34.50 -6.07 -38.83
N GLU A 5 34.78 -7.21 -38.22
CA GLU A 5 33.86 -8.21 -37.73
C GLU A 5 32.89 -7.66 -36.67
N SER A 6 31.59 -7.76 -36.94
CA SER A 6 30.51 -7.56 -35.98
C SER A 6 30.15 -8.88 -35.29
N SER A 7 31.03 -9.39 -34.41
CA SER A 7 30.84 -10.71 -33.77
C SER A 7 31.00 -10.73 -32.24
N SER A 8 30.96 -9.58 -31.54
CA SER A 8 31.16 -9.55 -30.09
C SER A 8 29.91 -9.80 -29.22
N SER A 9 28.71 -9.98 -29.80
CA SER A 9 27.46 -10.05 -29.00
C SER A 9 27.04 -11.45 -28.54
N ALA A 10 27.68 -12.52 -29.04
CA ALA A 10 27.21 -13.90 -28.78
C ALA A 10 27.93 -14.65 -27.64
N ALA A 11 29.07 -14.15 -27.15
CA ALA A 11 29.83 -14.84 -26.12
C ALA A 11 29.18 -14.67 -24.73
N PRO A 12 29.11 -15.73 -23.90
CA PRO A 12 28.53 -15.64 -22.57
C PRO A 12 29.41 -14.79 -21.66
N VAL A 13 28.78 -13.85 -20.96
CA VAL A 13 29.35 -13.10 -19.84
C VAL A 13 29.22 -13.95 -18.59
N LEU A 14 30.36 -14.24 -17.96
CA LEU A 14 30.44 -14.99 -16.72
C LEU A 14 30.56 -14.02 -15.55
N LEU A 15 29.70 -14.19 -14.55
CA LEU A 15 29.62 -13.34 -13.36
C LEU A 15 29.83 -14.19 -12.11
N ASN A 16 30.52 -13.64 -11.13
CA ASN A 16 30.64 -14.19 -9.79
C ASN A 16 30.19 -13.13 -8.77
N ILE A 17 28.99 -13.30 -8.23
CA ILE A 17 28.35 -12.37 -7.31
C ILE A 17 28.45 -12.96 -5.90
N GLY A 18 29.42 -12.46 -5.11
CA GLY A 18 29.64 -12.92 -3.72
C GLY A 18 29.90 -14.42 -3.59
N GLY A 19 30.46 -15.06 -4.61
CA GLY A 19 30.70 -16.52 -4.65
C GLY A 19 29.67 -17.30 -5.49
N THR A 20 28.54 -16.68 -5.85
CA THR A 20 27.51 -17.32 -6.68
C THR A 20 27.78 -17.05 -8.17
N LYS A 21 27.86 -18.12 -8.97
CA LYS A 21 28.22 -18.04 -10.38
C LYS A 21 26.97 -17.90 -11.26
N TYR A 22 27.01 -16.96 -12.19
CA TYR A 22 25.97 -16.72 -13.18
C TYR A 22 26.56 -16.63 -14.59
N ALA A 23 25.75 -16.98 -15.59
CA ALA A 23 26.07 -16.83 -17.00
C ALA A 23 24.91 -16.15 -17.71
N THR A 24 25.23 -15.16 -18.55
CA THR A 24 24.25 -14.37 -19.31
C THR A 24 24.92 -13.77 -20.55
N THR A 25 24.24 -12.89 -21.29
CA THR A 25 24.82 -12.14 -22.42
C THR A 25 25.03 -10.67 -22.05
N ALA A 26 25.99 -10.00 -22.70
CA ALA A 26 26.17 -8.56 -22.56
C ALA A 26 24.89 -7.79 -22.96
N GLU A 27 24.19 -8.31 -23.96
CA GLU A 27 22.88 -7.82 -24.41
C GLU A 27 21.86 -7.79 -23.26
N THR A 28 21.73 -8.89 -22.50
CA THR A 28 20.83 -8.95 -21.32
C THR A 28 21.16 -7.87 -20.31
N LEU A 29 22.46 -7.62 -20.06
CA LEU A 29 22.92 -6.67 -19.05
C LEU A 29 22.78 -5.21 -19.48
N THR A 30 22.57 -4.93 -20.77
CA THR A 30 22.65 -3.57 -21.35
C THR A 30 21.35 -3.07 -21.98
N GLN A 31 20.45 -3.96 -22.41
CA GLN A 31 19.29 -3.54 -23.20
C GLN A 31 18.15 -2.94 -22.39
N ARG A 32 17.72 -3.62 -21.32
CA ARG A 32 16.46 -3.29 -20.64
C ARG A 32 16.56 -2.03 -19.79
N GLU A 33 17.68 -1.88 -19.09
CA GLU A 33 17.97 -0.74 -18.24
C GLU A 33 19.32 -0.14 -18.66
N PRO A 34 19.36 0.63 -19.76
CA PRO A 34 20.60 1.11 -20.37
C PRO A 34 21.38 2.09 -19.50
N ASP A 35 20.71 2.75 -18.55
CA ASP A 35 21.31 3.70 -17.61
C ASP A 35 21.78 3.03 -16.31
N SER A 36 21.63 1.71 -16.20
CA SER A 36 22.03 0.97 -15.00
C SER A 36 23.55 0.82 -14.88
N MET A 37 24.02 0.55 -13.66
CA MET A 37 25.43 0.24 -13.40
C MET A 37 25.90 -0.97 -14.21
N LEU A 38 25.05 -2.02 -14.34
CA LEU A 38 25.37 -3.20 -15.13
C LEU A 38 25.49 -2.85 -16.61
N ALA A 39 24.60 -2.02 -17.14
CA ALA A 39 24.71 -1.56 -18.52
C ALA A 39 25.99 -0.75 -18.75
N ALA A 40 26.35 0.13 -17.84
CA ALA A 40 27.60 0.88 -17.90
C ALA A 40 28.82 -0.07 -17.89
N MET A 41 28.89 -0.99 -16.93
CA MET A 41 29.97 -1.97 -16.78
C MET A 41 30.16 -2.83 -18.04
N PHE A 42 29.07 -3.28 -18.64
CA PHE A 42 29.09 -4.24 -19.76
C PHE A 42 28.83 -3.59 -21.14
N SER A 43 28.83 -2.26 -21.23
CA SER A 43 28.70 -1.49 -22.48
C SER A 43 29.89 -1.64 -23.44
N GLY A 44 30.97 -2.29 -23.01
CA GLY A 44 32.24 -2.37 -23.74
C GLY A 44 33.10 -1.10 -23.62
N ARG A 45 32.63 -0.07 -22.90
CA ARG A 45 33.36 1.19 -22.71
C ARG A 45 34.37 1.15 -21.55
N HIS A 46 34.27 0.15 -20.68
CA HIS A 46 35.12 0.00 -19.50
C HIS A 46 35.83 -1.36 -19.52
N THR A 47 37.11 -1.37 -19.15
CA THR A 47 37.84 -2.62 -18.92
C THR A 47 37.57 -3.08 -17.50
N LEU A 48 36.91 -4.23 -17.35
CA LEU A 48 36.63 -4.83 -16.05
C LEU A 48 37.75 -5.81 -15.66
N PRO A 49 38.07 -5.94 -14.37
CA PRO A 49 38.94 -7.01 -13.91
C PRO A 49 38.22 -8.36 -14.05
N HIS A 50 38.89 -9.32 -14.70
CA HIS A 50 38.38 -10.68 -14.91
C HIS A 50 39.24 -11.70 -14.17
N HIS A 51 38.61 -12.78 -13.69
CA HIS A 51 39.35 -13.88 -13.09
C HIS A 51 40.26 -14.55 -14.15
N PRO A 52 41.57 -14.71 -13.90
CA PRO A 52 42.56 -15.09 -14.93
C PRO A 52 42.25 -16.39 -15.67
N THR A 53 41.66 -17.37 -14.96
CA THR A 53 41.42 -18.72 -15.51
C THR A 53 40.02 -18.89 -16.08
N THR A 54 39.04 -18.15 -15.57
CA THR A 54 37.62 -18.39 -15.86
C THR A 54 36.98 -17.27 -16.65
N GLY A 55 37.64 -16.10 -16.75
CA GLY A 55 37.09 -14.91 -17.39
C GLY A 55 35.93 -14.25 -16.63
N ALA A 56 35.55 -14.78 -15.46
CA ALA A 56 34.41 -14.28 -14.71
C ALA A 56 34.69 -12.90 -14.09
N VAL A 57 33.74 -11.99 -14.22
CA VAL A 57 33.74 -10.70 -13.51
C VAL A 57 33.25 -10.93 -12.09
N PHE A 58 34.03 -10.51 -11.10
CA PHE A 58 33.65 -10.60 -9.70
C PHE A 58 32.95 -9.33 -9.24
N VAL A 59 31.86 -9.50 -8.50
CA VAL A 59 31.12 -8.43 -7.83
C VAL A 59 30.95 -8.82 -6.37
N ASP A 60 31.42 -7.95 -5.48
CA ASP A 60 31.39 -8.16 -4.03
C ASP A 60 30.02 -7.78 -3.45
N ARG A 61 29.00 -8.60 -3.77
CA ARG A 61 27.60 -8.42 -3.38
C ARG A 61 26.96 -9.76 -3.04
N ASP A 62 25.83 -9.74 -2.34
CA ASP A 62 25.08 -10.96 -2.04
C ASP A 62 24.47 -11.57 -3.31
N GLY A 63 24.95 -12.74 -3.69
CA GLY A 63 24.47 -13.48 -4.85
C GLY A 63 23.04 -14.02 -4.71
N LYS A 64 22.46 -14.07 -3.51
CA LYS A 64 21.17 -14.70 -3.22
C LYS A 64 20.02 -14.22 -4.11
N HIS A 65 19.92 -12.90 -4.34
CA HIS A 65 18.81 -12.30 -5.10
C HIS A 65 19.17 -11.96 -6.55
N PHE A 66 20.43 -12.14 -6.95
CA PHE A 66 20.90 -11.75 -8.27
C PHE A 66 20.21 -12.50 -9.42
N ARG A 67 19.74 -13.73 -9.16
CA ARG A 67 18.88 -14.46 -10.10
C ARG A 67 17.62 -13.66 -10.50
N HIS A 68 17.01 -12.93 -9.57
CA HIS A 68 15.81 -12.13 -9.85
C HIS A 68 16.14 -10.89 -10.68
N ILE A 69 17.32 -10.28 -10.47
CA ILE A 69 17.83 -9.22 -11.34
C ILE A 69 18.01 -9.73 -12.76
N LEU A 70 18.61 -10.91 -12.95
CA LEU A 70 18.77 -11.48 -14.28
C LEU A 70 17.43 -11.78 -14.96
N ASN A 71 16.45 -12.32 -14.23
CA ASN A 71 15.12 -12.54 -14.80
C ASN A 71 14.47 -11.20 -15.19
N TRP A 72 14.54 -10.20 -14.31
CA TRP A 72 14.06 -8.86 -14.63
C TRP A 72 14.69 -8.30 -15.91
N LEU A 73 16.00 -8.43 -16.08
CA LEU A 73 16.71 -7.94 -17.26
C LEU A 73 16.39 -8.73 -18.53
N ARG A 74 16.02 -10.02 -18.41
CA ARG A 74 15.68 -10.90 -19.54
C ARG A 74 14.27 -10.67 -20.06
N ASP A 75 13.28 -10.80 -19.18
CA ASP A 75 11.87 -10.84 -19.56
C ASP A 75 10.99 -9.96 -18.65
N GLY A 76 11.55 -9.42 -17.57
CA GLY A 76 10.82 -8.62 -16.59
C GLY A 76 10.04 -9.38 -15.56
N ALA A 77 10.23 -10.69 -15.48
CA ALA A 77 9.57 -11.50 -14.48
C ALA A 77 10.27 -11.37 -13.11
N ILE A 78 9.48 -10.98 -12.11
CA ILE A 78 9.82 -11.14 -10.69
C ILE A 78 8.83 -12.16 -10.10
N PRO A 79 9.32 -13.26 -9.49
CA PRO A 79 8.43 -14.27 -8.90
C PRO A 79 7.68 -13.70 -7.68
N ALA A 80 6.67 -14.43 -7.21
CA ALA A 80 6.01 -14.10 -5.95
C ALA A 80 7.00 -14.26 -4.79
N LEU A 81 7.49 -13.13 -4.26
CA LEU A 81 8.42 -13.08 -3.13
C LEU A 81 7.71 -12.62 -1.85
N SER A 82 8.27 -12.98 -0.69
CA SER A 82 7.87 -12.40 0.59
C SER A 82 8.24 -10.91 0.67
N GLU A 83 7.67 -10.16 1.61
CA GLU A 83 7.98 -8.73 1.77
C GLU A 83 9.44 -8.48 2.13
N SER A 84 10.03 -9.31 3.00
CA SER A 84 11.43 -9.20 3.37
C SER A 84 12.37 -9.47 2.19
N GLU A 85 11.99 -10.38 1.29
CA GLU A 85 12.70 -10.65 0.03
C GLU A 85 12.54 -9.51 -0.98
N HIS A 86 11.37 -8.85 -1.05
CA HIS A 86 11.21 -7.65 -1.88
C HIS A 86 12.12 -6.52 -1.41
N HIS A 87 12.23 -6.27 -0.11
CA HIS A 87 13.15 -5.26 0.43
C HIS A 87 14.63 -5.65 0.22
N GLN A 88 14.97 -6.94 0.29
CA GLN A 88 16.32 -7.42 -0.04
C GLN A 88 16.63 -7.20 -1.53
N LEU A 89 15.69 -7.53 -2.41
CA LEU A 89 15.84 -7.31 -3.85
C LEU A 89 15.88 -5.82 -4.21
N LEU A 90 15.10 -4.97 -3.55
CA LEU A 90 15.11 -3.52 -3.75
C LEU A 90 16.49 -2.92 -3.48
N ARG A 91 17.16 -3.33 -2.39
CA ARG A 91 18.52 -2.88 -2.08
C ARG A 91 19.54 -3.27 -3.15
N GLU A 92 19.38 -4.44 -3.76
CA GLU A 92 20.23 -4.81 -4.89
C GLU A 92 19.87 -4.00 -6.15
N ALA A 93 18.58 -3.80 -6.43
CA ALA A 93 18.12 -2.97 -7.55
C ALA A 93 18.68 -1.54 -7.47
N GLU A 94 18.64 -0.91 -6.30
CA GLU A 94 19.23 0.40 -6.04
C GLU A 94 20.75 0.40 -6.23
N TYR A 95 21.44 -0.63 -5.73
CA TYR A 95 22.89 -0.76 -5.91
C TYR A 95 23.29 -0.83 -7.39
N TYR A 96 22.62 -1.68 -8.17
CA TYR A 96 22.87 -1.79 -9.61
C TYR A 96 22.24 -0.66 -10.43
N GLN A 97 21.56 0.30 -9.78
CA GLN A 97 20.87 1.43 -10.40
C GLN A 97 19.83 0.97 -11.45
N LEU A 98 19.08 -0.07 -11.09
CA LEU A 98 17.97 -0.61 -11.86
C LEU A 98 16.68 0.10 -11.46
N LEU A 99 16.49 1.31 -11.97
CA LEU A 99 15.35 2.18 -11.64
C LEU A 99 14.01 1.52 -11.97
N GLY A 100 13.92 0.84 -13.12
CA GLY A 100 12.68 0.18 -13.52
C GLY A 100 12.30 -0.95 -12.57
N LEU A 101 13.29 -1.73 -12.10
CA LEU A 101 13.05 -2.76 -11.10
C LEU A 101 12.69 -2.17 -9.73
N ALA A 102 13.37 -1.10 -9.32
CA ALA A 102 13.10 -0.44 -8.05
C ALA A 102 11.67 0.12 -8.00
N ASP A 103 11.23 0.79 -9.07
CA ASP A 103 9.87 1.31 -9.20
C ASP A 103 8.84 0.18 -9.18
N TYR A 104 9.06 -0.90 -9.93
CA TYR A 104 8.19 -2.09 -9.92
C TYR A 104 8.02 -2.67 -8.51
N ILE A 105 9.12 -2.80 -7.75
CA ILE A 105 9.08 -3.32 -6.38
C ILE A 105 8.35 -2.35 -5.46
N ASN A 106 8.61 -1.04 -5.56
CA ASN A 106 7.95 -0.02 -4.77
C ASN A 106 6.44 0.02 -5.05
N GLU A 107 6.01 -0.07 -6.30
CA GLU A 107 4.61 -0.18 -6.69
C GLU A 107 3.97 -1.46 -6.13
N LYS A 108 4.67 -2.60 -6.16
CA LYS A 108 4.19 -3.85 -5.57
C LYS A 108 4.09 -3.79 -4.04
N LEU A 109 5.05 -3.15 -3.37
CA LEU A 109 5.02 -2.91 -1.93
C LEU A 109 3.92 -1.91 -1.55
N ALA A 110 3.66 -0.89 -2.37
CA ALA A 110 2.57 0.06 -2.18
C ALA A 110 1.19 -0.57 -2.44
N SER A 111 1.07 -1.41 -3.47
CA SER A 111 -0.14 -2.18 -3.76
C SER A 111 -0.45 -3.17 -2.65
N LYS A 112 0.58 -3.87 -2.13
CA LYS A 112 0.44 -4.70 -0.92
C LYS A 112 0.14 -3.86 0.32
N LYS A 113 0.59 -2.61 0.45
CA LYS A 113 0.14 -1.72 1.55
C LYS A 113 -1.34 -1.33 1.46
N THR A 114 -1.92 -1.38 0.26
CA THR A 114 -3.34 -1.08 0.03
C THR A 114 -4.22 -2.33 0.27
N GLU A 115 -3.68 -3.53 0.07
CA GLU A 115 -4.37 -4.81 0.30
C GLU A 115 -4.05 -5.46 1.69
N ASN A 116 -2.92 -5.13 2.32
CA ASN A 116 -2.51 -5.56 3.66
C ASN A 116 -2.44 -4.37 4.63
N SER A 117 -3.55 -3.66 4.84
CA SER A 117 -3.67 -2.65 5.92
C SER A 117 -3.81 -3.28 7.32
N CYS A 118 -3.05 -4.34 7.60
CA CYS A 118 -2.91 -4.92 8.93
C CYS A 118 -1.46 -4.71 9.39
N GLU A 119 -1.28 -4.23 10.62
CA GLU A 119 0.00 -4.03 11.34
C GLU A 119 0.68 -2.65 11.29
N ALA A 120 -0.15 -1.61 11.29
CA ALA A 120 -0.09 -0.71 12.45
C ALA A 120 -1.54 -0.47 12.89
N GLU A 121 -2.10 -1.40 13.66
CA GLU A 121 -3.41 -1.21 14.30
C GLU A 121 -3.32 0.07 15.14
N LEU A 122 -3.87 1.16 14.62
CA LEU A 122 -3.98 2.40 15.36
C LEU A 122 -4.75 2.07 16.62
N THR A 123 -4.12 2.04 17.79
CA THR A 123 -4.83 1.55 18.98
C THR A 123 -5.84 2.61 19.46
N ARG A 124 -6.86 2.22 20.24
CA ARG A 124 -7.72 3.17 20.96
C ARG A 124 -6.89 4.22 21.71
N LYS A 125 -5.75 3.82 22.27
CA LYS A 125 -4.83 4.73 22.99
C LYS A 125 -4.21 5.77 22.05
N ASP A 126 -3.88 5.41 20.83
CA ASP A 126 -3.31 6.35 19.85
C ASP A 126 -4.36 7.33 19.34
N VAL A 127 -5.61 6.87 19.15
CA VAL A 127 -6.75 7.76 18.90
C VAL A 127 -6.93 8.77 20.03
N ILE A 128 -6.93 8.30 21.29
CA ILE A 128 -7.05 9.18 22.46
C ILE A 128 -5.92 10.21 22.50
N LYS A 129 -4.67 9.82 22.22
CA LYS A 129 -3.54 10.76 22.16
C LYS A 129 -3.72 11.80 21.05
N CYS A 130 -4.21 11.40 19.87
CA CYS A 130 -4.47 12.31 18.76
C CYS A 130 -5.55 13.36 19.12
N ILE A 131 -6.62 12.92 19.81
CA ILE A 131 -7.67 13.81 20.32
C ILE A 131 -7.08 14.80 21.33
N GLN A 132 -6.31 14.31 22.31
CA GLN A 132 -5.67 15.15 23.33
C GLN A 132 -4.67 16.14 22.74
N ALA A 133 -4.00 15.77 21.65
CA ALA A 133 -3.05 16.63 20.94
C ALA A 133 -3.73 17.63 19.98
N GLN A 134 -5.07 17.64 19.88
CA GLN A 134 -5.86 18.43 18.92
C GLN A 134 -5.41 18.23 17.46
N LYS A 135 -4.84 17.06 17.14
CA LYS A 135 -4.36 16.68 15.79
C LYS A 135 -5.36 15.74 15.13
N ILE A 136 -6.62 16.17 14.95
CA ILE A 136 -7.69 15.23 14.64
C ILE A 136 -8.12 15.29 13.17
N ARG A 137 -7.42 14.49 12.34
CA ARG A 137 -7.91 14.07 11.02
C ARG A 137 -7.62 12.58 10.89
N PHE A 138 -8.65 11.75 10.80
CA PHE A 138 -8.55 10.31 10.56
C PHE A 138 -8.99 9.92 9.13
N ARG A 139 -9.00 10.90 8.23
CA ARG A 139 -9.33 10.74 6.81
C ARG A 139 -8.49 9.64 6.17
N GLY A 140 -9.13 8.66 5.54
CA GLY A 140 -8.45 7.59 4.79
C GLY A 140 -7.74 6.54 5.65
N LEU A 141 -7.89 6.57 6.97
CA LEU A 141 -7.25 5.60 7.86
C LEU A 141 -8.10 4.35 8.05
N ASN A 142 -7.44 3.22 8.37
CA ASN A 142 -8.11 2.02 8.83
C ASN A 142 -8.20 2.03 10.36
N LEU A 143 -9.43 2.09 10.87
CA LEU A 143 -9.81 2.04 12.28
C LEU A 143 -10.72 0.82 12.57
N SER A 144 -10.77 -0.12 11.63
CA SER A 144 -11.66 -1.28 11.68
C SER A 144 -11.43 -2.09 12.95
N GLY A 145 -12.51 -2.53 13.57
CA GLY A 145 -12.49 -3.32 14.80
C GLY A 145 -12.10 -2.56 16.08
N LEU A 146 -11.76 -1.27 16.00
CA LEU A 146 -11.40 -0.52 17.21
C LEU A 146 -12.62 -0.26 18.10
N ASP A 147 -12.37 -0.27 19.41
CA ASP A 147 -13.29 0.30 20.38
C ASP A 147 -13.03 1.81 20.49
N LEU A 148 -13.94 2.64 19.98
CA LEU A 148 -14.00 4.09 20.09
C LEU A 148 -15.22 4.57 20.89
N SER A 149 -15.85 3.65 21.66
CA SER A 149 -17.03 3.95 22.48
C SER A 149 -16.76 5.06 23.50
N LYS A 150 -17.77 5.87 23.81
CA LYS A 150 -17.72 6.95 24.83
C LYS A 150 -16.67 8.04 24.61
N LEU A 151 -15.99 8.08 23.46
CA LEU A 151 -15.03 9.14 23.14
C LEU A 151 -15.75 10.40 22.68
N ASP A 152 -15.14 11.56 22.94
CA ASP A 152 -15.50 12.80 22.26
C ASP A 152 -14.73 12.91 20.95
N LEU A 153 -15.48 12.75 19.87
CA LEU A 153 -15.04 12.74 18.48
C LEU A 153 -15.83 13.77 17.67
N SER A 154 -16.30 14.82 18.35
CA SER A 154 -17.00 15.94 17.71
C SER A 154 -16.11 16.65 16.70
N GLU A 155 -16.70 17.02 15.56
CA GLU A 155 -16.07 17.73 14.44
C GLU A 155 -14.89 16.99 13.77
N VAL A 156 -14.69 15.71 14.07
CA VAL A 156 -13.59 14.90 13.51
C VAL A 156 -13.87 14.49 12.07
N ASP A 157 -12.84 14.55 11.22
CA ASP A 157 -12.92 14.08 9.83
C ASP A 157 -12.46 12.61 9.69
N PHE A 158 -13.43 11.72 9.46
CA PHE A 158 -13.29 10.30 9.11
C PHE A 158 -13.58 10.03 7.64
N SER A 159 -13.67 11.05 6.78
CA SER A 159 -14.01 10.84 5.38
C SER A 159 -13.05 9.85 4.72
N TYR A 160 -13.55 8.96 3.87
CA TYR A 160 -12.77 7.92 3.17
C TYR A 160 -12.07 6.90 4.11
N ALA A 161 -12.34 6.92 5.41
CA ALA A 161 -11.77 5.96 6.35
C ALA A 161 -12.45 4.58 6.23
N CYS A 162 -11.75 3.54 6.69
CA CYS A 162 -12.32 2.22 6.91
C CYS A 162 -12.56 2.04 8.41
N ILE A 163 -13.83 2.00 8.82
CA ILE A 163 -14.29 1.88 10.20
C ILE A 163 -15.21 0.64 10.34
N GLU A 164 -14.95 -0.40 9.56
CA GLU A 164 -15.73 -1.63 9.60
C GLU A 164 -15.63 -2.27 10.97
N ARG A 165 -16.75 -2.74 11.53
CA ARG A 165 -16.80 -3.37 12.87
C ARG A 165 -16.25 -2.49 14.00
N THR A 166 -16.08 -1.18 13.80
CA THR A 166 -15.66 -0.25 14.85
C THR A 166 -16.82 0.02 15.81
N ASN A 167 -16.53 0.10 17.10
CA ASN A 167 -17.51 0.41 18.13
C ASN A 167 -17.47 1.90 18.50
N PHE A 168 -18.49 2.66 18.14
CA PHE A 168 -18.76 4.05 18.52
C PHE A 168 -19.88 4.19 19.56
N SER A 169 -20.25 3.12 20.28
CA SER A 169 -21.37 3.17 21.23
C SER A 169 -21.18 4.29 22.27
N CYS A 170 -22.22 5.07 22.51
CA CYS A 170 -22.23 6.23 23.40
C CYS A 170 -21.16 7.32 23.06
N ALA A 171 -20.55 7.32 21.88
CA ALA A 171 -19.58 8.35 21.49
C ALA A 171 -20.28 9.67 21.14
N ASN A 172 -19.59 10.79 21.37
CA ASN A 172 -20.02 12.09 20.85
C ASN A 172 -19.41 12.32 19.46
N LEU A 173 -20.22 12.26 18.42
CA LEU A 173 -19.83 12.45 17.03
C LEU A 173 -20.44 13.73 16.42
N HIS A 174 -20.90 14.68 17.26
CA HIS A 174 -21.52 15.91 16.79
C HIS A 174 -20.69 16.58 15.68
N LYS A 175 -21.30 16.87 14.52
CA LYS A 175 -20.65 17.47 13.34
C LYS A 175 -19.45 16.71 12.77
N ALA A 176 -19.28 15.43 13.09
CA ALA A 176 -18.24 14.61 12.49
C ALA A 176 -18.50 14.38 10.99
N LYS A 177 -17.42 14.19 10.23
CA LYS A 177 -17.47 13.97 8.78
C LYS A 177 -17.15 12.52 8.44
N PHE A 178 -18.05 11.87 7.73
CA PHE A 178 -18.04 10.46 7.35
C PHE A 178 -18.29 10.28 5.85
N ARG A 179 -17.93 11.27 5.03
CA ARG A 179 -18.17 11.20 3.58
C ARG A 179 -17.43 9.99 2.98
N LEU A 180 -18.15 9.14 2.25
CA LEU A 180 -17.62 7.95 1.59
C LEU A 180 -16.82 7.04 2.55
N VAL A 181 -17.27 6.91 3.80
CA VAL A 181 -16.66 6.01 4.78
C VAL A 181 -17.15 4.57 4.58
N GLU A 182 -16.27 3.58 4.81
CA GLU A 182 -16.65 2.17 4.90
C GLU A 182 -16.91 1.81 6.36
N ALA A 183 -18.18 1.74 6.76
CA ALA A 183 -18.64 1.57 8.13
C ALA A 183 -19.53 0.33 8.33
N ALA A 184 -19.39 -0.67 7.45
CA ALA A 184 -20.16 -1.89 7.52
C ALA A 184 -19.97 -2.60 8.87
N HIS A 185 -21.05 -3.12 9.44
CA HIS A 185 -21.08 -3.84 10.72
C HIS A 185 -20.59 -3.03 11.95
N SER A 186 -20.47 -1.71 11.83
CA SER A 186 -20.07 -0.86 12.96
C SER A 186 -21.23 -0.61 13.94
N SER A 187 -20.91 -0.29 15.19
CA SER A 187 -21.90 0.05 16.21
C SER A 187 -21.87 1.55 16.51
N PHE A 188 -22.99 2.23 16.31
CA PHE A 188 -23.25 3.61 16.73
C PHE A 188 -24.34 3.66 17.81
N GLU A 189 -24.53 2.56 18.56
CA GLU A 189 -25.59 2.47 19.57
C GLU A 189 -25.49 3.62 20.58
N GLN A 190 -26.58 4.37 20.79
CA GLN A 190 -26.64 5.54 21.70
C GLN A 190 -25.61 6.64 21.37
N ALA A 191 -25.02 6.66 20.17
CA ALA A 191 -24.07 7.70 19.77
C ALA A 191 -24.78 9.01 19.41
N ASN A 192 -24.11 10.15 19.63
CA ASN A 192 -24.58 11.46 19.18
C ASN A 192 -24.03 11.79 17.80
N LEU A 193 -24.80 11.53 16.75
CA LEU A 193 -24.50 11.82 15.35
C LEU A 193 -25.18 13.12 14.86
N HIS A 194 -25.57 14.01 15.77
CA HIS A 194 -26.26 15.26 15.43
C HIS A 194 -25.42 16.12 14.47
N GLU A 195 -26.02 16.53 13.35
CA GLU A 195 -25.39 17.32 12.27
C GLU A 195 -24.17 16.65 11.59
N CYS A 196 -24.09 15.31 11.58
CA CYS A 196 -23.03 14.60 10.86
C CYS A 196 -23.14 14.66 9.34
N GLU A 197 -22.01 14.60 8.64
CA GLU A 197 -21.94 14.43 7.18
C GLU A 197 -21.66 12.96 6.81
N LEU A 198 -22.68 12.19 6.45
CA LEU A 198 -22.61 10.76 6.08
C LEU A 198 -22.84 10.52 4.58
N THR A 199 -22.60 11.52 3.74
CA THR A 199 -22.87 11.42 2.29
C THR A 199 -22.06 10.30 1.64
N GLY A 200 -22.75 9.36 0.99
CA GLY A 200 -22.15 8.19 0.34
C GLY A 200 -21.52 7.17 1.31
N ALA A 201 -21.79 7.27 2.61
CA ALA A 201 -21.27 6.31 3.59
C ALA A 201 -21.86 4.91 3.37
N ASN A 202 -21.02 3.88 3.50
CA ASN A 202 -21.48 2.50 3.55
C ASN A 202 -21.70 2.07 5.01
N LEU A 203 -22.95 2.05 5.46
CA LEU A 203 -23.34 1.65 6.80
C LEU A 203 -23.97 0.25 6.81
N GLN A 204 -23.76 -0.57 5.79
CA GLN A 204 -24.42 -1.89 5.69
C GLN A 204 -24.29 -2.69 7.00
N ASP A 205 -25.41 -3.22 7.50
CA ASP A 205 -25.49 -4.01 8.74
C ASP A 205 -24.96 -3.26 9.99
N ALA A 206 -24.88 -1.92 9.97
CA ALA A 206 -24.51 -1.13 11.14
C ALA A 206 -25.67 -1.00 12.15
N VAL A 207 -25.33 -0.82 13.42
CA VAL A 207 -26.30 -0.65 14.52
C VAL A 207 -26.39 0.81 14.91
N LEU A 208 -27.52 1.47 14.64
CA LEU A 208 -27.78 2.88 14.97
C LEU A 208 -28.84 3.01 16.08
N ASP A 209 -29.11 1.94 16.81
CA ASP A 209 -30.13 1.90 17.85
C ASP A 209 -29.91 3.00 18.90
N ARG A 210 -30.98 3.75 19.22
CA ARG A 210 -30.96 4.88 20.15
C ARG A 210 -29.98 6.00 19.81
N ALA A 211 -29.39 5.99 18.61
CA ALA A 211 -28.51 7.06 18.17
C ALA A 211 -29.31 8.35 17.89
N ASN A 212 -28.67 9.49 18.10
CA ASN A 212 -29.20 10.77 17.68
C ASN A 212 -28.64 11.13 16.31
N VAL A 213 -29.39 10.94 15.22
CA VAL A 213 -28.98 11.30 13.85
C VAL A 213 -29.71 12.56 13.35
N GLN A 214 -30.16 13.41 14.28
CA GLN A 214 -30.86 14.63 13.92
C GLN A 214 -30.03 15.55 13.04
N SER A 215 -30.64 16.10 11.99
CA SER A 215 -29.98 16.99 11.04
C SER A 215 -28.75 16.37 10.35
N ALA A 216 -28.53 15.06 10.45
CA ALA A 216 -27.43 14.39 9.75
C ALA A 216 -27.74 14.27 8.25
N ASN A 217 -26.70 14.38 7.43
CA ASN A 217 -26.79 14.22 5.98
C ASN A 217 -26.39 12.80 5.56
N LEU A 218 -27.37 11.93 5.32
CA LEU A 218 -27.18 10.55 4.84
C LEU A 218 -27.47 10.39 3.34
N GLN A 219 -27.32 11.46 2.56
CA GLN A 219 -27.54 11.38 1.11
C GLN A 219 -26.64 10.32 0.47
N ASP A 220 -27.18 9.49 -0.42
CA ASP A 220 -26.46 8.41 -1.11
C ASP A 220 -25.85 7.33 -0.19
N ALA A 221 -26.18 7.31 1.11
CA ALA A 221 -25.66 6.31 2.04
C ALA A 221 -26.30 4.92 1.80
N CYS A 222 -25.52 3.86 2.03
CA CYS A 222 -26.01 2.49 2.05
C CYS A 222 -26.39 2.10 3.47
N LEU A 223 -27.68 1.86 3.72
CA LEU A 223 -28.27 1.50 5.01
C LEU A 223 -28.89 0.08 4.99
N THR A 224 -28.57 -0.73 3.98
CA THR A 224 -29.06 -2.11 3.85
C THR A 224 -28.69 -2.91 5.10
N GLY A 225 -29.68 -3.54 5.75
CA GLY A 225 -29.47 -4.34 6.96
C GLY A 225 -29.22 -3.55 8.24
N CYS A 226 -29.23 -2.21 8.21
CA CYS A 226 -29.04 -1.38 9.41
C CYS A 226 -30.18 -1.56 10.43
N SER A 227 -29.82 -1.53 11.72
CA SER A 227 -30.78 -1.41 12.81
C SER A 227 -30.96 0.06 13.22
N PHE A 228 -32.20 0.50 13.38
CA PHE A 228 -32.59 1.88 13.74
C PHE A 228 -33.60 1.93 14.89
N ILE A 229 -33.50 1.00 15.85
CA ILE A 229 -34.46 0.90 16.95
C ILE A 229 -34.33 2.13 17.85
N GLU A 230 -35.42 2.87 18.06
CA GLU A 230 -35.44 4.08 18.89
C GLU A 230 -34.46 5.19 18.43
N THR A 231 -34.01 5.17 17.18
CA THR A 231 -33.12 6.20 16.60
C THR A 231 -33.87 7.52 16.34
N ASP A 232 -33.28 8.65 16.72
CA ASP A 232 -33.86 9.96 16.45
C ASP A 232 -33.43 10.49 15.08
N VAL A 233 -34.32 10.34 14.09
CA VAL A 233 -34.10 10.73 12.68
C VAL A 233 -34.70 12.09 12.31
N ARG A 234 -35.11 12.92 13.29
CA ARG A 234 -35.75 14.21 13.00
C ARG A 234 -34.82 15.12 12.18
N SER A 235 -35.35 15.68 11.10
CA SER A 235 -34.60 16.56 10.18
C SER A 235 -33.40 15.91 9.48
N ALA A 236 -33.22 14.58 9.54
CA ALA A 236 -32.15 13.91 8.80
C ALA A 236 -32.42 13.93 7.28
N HIS A 237 -31.39 14.15 6.48
CA HIS A 237 -31.47 14.11 5.02
C HIS A 237 -31.20 12.69 4.51
N LEU A 238 -32.27 11.95 4.19
CA LEU A 238 -32.22 10.54 3.75
C LEU A 238 -32.45 10.37 2.24
N GLN A 239 -32.23 11.42 1.45
CA GLN A 239 -32.49 11.39 0.01
C GLN A 239 -31.53 10.38 -0.67
N VAL A 240 -32.06 9.54 -1.57
CA VAL A 240 -31.27 8.59 -2.38
C VAL A 240 -30.49 7.54 -1.55
N CYS A 241 -30.81 7.37 -0.26
CA CYS A 241 -30.23 6.29 0.53
C CYS A 241 -30.80 4.92 0.11
N LYS A 242 -29.98 3.86 0.23
CA LYS A 242 -30.40 2.47 0.00
C LYS A 242 -30.81 1.84 1.33
N LEU A 243 -32.05 1.36 1.46
CA LEU A 243 -32.63 0.87 2.72
C LEU A 243 -33.00 -0.63 2.71
N LEU A 244 -32.92 -1.30 1.55
CA LEU A 244 -33.38 -2.68 1.32
C LEU A 244 -32.24 -3.58 0.88
#